data_AF-A0A6P0R8L1-F1
#
_entry.id   AF-A0A6P0R8L1-F1
#
_cell.length_a   1.000
_cell.length_b   1.000
_cell.length_c   1.000
_cell.angle_alpha   90.00
_cell.angle_beta   90.00
_cell.angle_gamma   90.00
#
_symmetry.space_group_name_H-M   'P 1'
#
loop_
_entity.id
_entity.type
_entity.pdbx_description
1 polymer ?
#
loop_
_entity_poly.entity_id
_entity_poly.type
_entity_poly.pdbx_seq_one_letter_code
_entity_poly.pdbx_strand_id
1 'polypeptide(L)'
;MMSESRILQISGCDNRNRTGDVIFVHGLNGHPRKTWHPQEKSDDDNFWPAWLGEDLPNMGIWSLGYEVNSSHWKGTSMPLVHRATNILKVLDTYKIGSRPLFFITHSMGGLLVKQMLRNALDSGTPQWKAIVNQTKGIVFFSTPHDGSYMANLIQYMRLIFRNTVTIKELEAHNPRLQELTNVYRNHEILSQIPMQVYYENLPTSGILVVGENSANPGIKGVIPIPLDEDHISICKLKNRESFVYIGVKSFIEDNLKVPLPKLPPKEEKGVEKIPNQDIVRIIEGDYIKKTLDQKYNGDLVSVELDFFRDAQTEINQSEAIGIVLGISFGEYDQEIIYDNNQKGSIIFGIKRGKLRFNLQNGVMPISERKFIKTQKEDWIINSTGSPETPCWEFKANQENSKVLNGTLKDEILGYIKNISGDRYALCATFEIKINKNYIQIIKITDKEGVRDARTPSRVKETNRVKETKIMAFFRNVLEPKLKDYLSKVELIYEKPSNS
;
A
#
# COMPACT_ATOMS: atom_id res chain seq x y z
N MET A 1 23.74 11.49 -21.29
CA MET A 1 23.54 12.01 -19.91
C MET A 1 22.25 12.81 -19.92
N MET A 2 21.29 12.51 -19.05
CA MET A 2 20.13 13.38 -18.78
C MET A 2 20.23 13.71 -17.31
N SER A 3 20.32 14.98 -16.90
CA SER A 3 20.32 15.41 -15.49
C SER A 3 18.95 15.89 -15.00
N GLU A 4 17.99 16.01 -15.92
CA GLU A 4 16.64 16.51 -15.66
C GLU A 4 15.60 15.56 -16.25
N SER A 5 14.45 15.40 -15.55
CA SER A 5 13.30 14.72 -16.14
C SER A 5 12.81 15.53 -17.34
N ARG A 6 12.71 14.86 -18.49
CA ARG A 6 12.28 15.47 -19.74
C ARG A 6 11.31 14.56 -20.46
N ILE A 7 10.42 15.15 -21.25
CA ILE A 7 9.52 14.39 -22.11
C ILE A 7 9.97 14.55 -23.56
N LEU A 8 10.19 13.44 -24.24
CA LEU A 8 10.55 13.40 -25.65
C LEU A 8 9.28 13.39 -26.49
N GLN A 9 9.26 14.22 -27.53
CA GLN A 9 8.25 14.21 -28.57
C GLN A 9 8.60 13.11 -29.57
N ILE A 10 7.68 12.19 -29.84
CA ILE A 10 7.90 11.09 -30.80
C ILE A 10 7.10 11.33 -32.07
N SER A 11 5.79 11.59 -31.97
CA SER A 11 4.91 11.83 -33.12
C SER A 11 3.68 12.63 -32.72
N GLY A 12 3.18 13.52 -33.59
CA GLY A 12 1.92 14.26 -33.39
C GLY A 12 1.88 15.24 -32.20
N CYS A 13 3.01 15.50 -31.54
CA CYS A 13 3.10 16.31 -30.32
C CYS A 13 2.91 17.82 -30.53
N ASP A 14 3.25 18.31 -31.70
CA ASP A 14 3.12 19.69 -32.15
C ASP A 14 1.71 20.01 -32.69
N ASN A 15 0.95 18.98 -33.05
CA ASN A 15 -0.45 19.12 -33.45
C ASN A 15 -1.30 19.61 -32.27
N ARG A 16 -1.72 20.89 -32.35
CA ARG A 16 -2.58 21.53 -31.34
C ARG A 16 -4.00 20.98 -31.31
N ASN A 17 -4.44 20.29 -32.37
CA ASN A 17 -5.77 19.70 -32.52
C ASN A 17 -5.77 18.19 -32.25
N ARG A 18 -4.67 17.63 -31.74
CA ARG A 18 -4.61 16.21 -31.39
C ARG A 18 -5.72 15.82 -30.42
N THR A 19 -6.24 14.61 -30.58
CA THR A 19 -7.40 14.07 -29.86
C THR A 19 -7.04 13.47 -28.51
N GLY A 20 -5.76 13.22 -28.26
CA GLY A 20 -5.25 12.68 -27.01
C GLY A 20 -3.73 12.59 -26.97
N ASP A 21 -3.21 12.14 -25.84
CA ASP A 21 -1.78 11.95 -25.57
C ASP A 21 -1.52 10.52 -25.09
N VAL A 22 -0.44 9.90 -25.56
CA VAL A 22 0.10 8.63 -25.06
C VAL A 22 1.50 8.87 -24.52
N ILE A 23 1.76 8.48 -23.27
CA ILE A 23 3.07 8.66 -22.63
C ILE A 23 3.67 7.31 -22.29
N PHE A 24 4.83 7.04 -22.88
CA PHE A 24 5.68 5.91 -22.56
C PHE A 24 6.59 6.21 -21.36
N VAL A 25 6.57 5.36 -20.34
CA VAL A 25 7.29 5.54 -19.07
C VAL A 25 8.16 4.31 -18.77
N HIS A 26 9.48 4.46 -18.94
CA HIS A 26 10.43 3.36 -18.76
C HIS A 26 10.68 3.03 -17.28
N GLY A 27 11.30 1.88 -16.99
CA GLY A 27 11.66 1.46 -15.63
C GLY A 27 13.03 1.94 -15.13
N LEU A 28 13.52 1.29 -14.07
CA LEU A 28 14.89 1.49 -13.54
C LEU A 28 15.93 1.26 -14.64
N ASN A 29 16.96 2.11 -14.71
CA ASN A 29 18.04 2.04 -15.71
C ASN A 29 17.56 2.04 -17.18
N GLY A 30 16.31 2.43 -17.44
CA GLY A 30 15.74 2.54 -18.79
C GLY A 30 16.17 3.81 -19.52
N HIS A 31 16.02 3.79 -20.85
CA HIS A 31 16.19 4.97 -21.70
C HIS A 31 14.89 5.20 -22.47
N PRO A 32 14.39 6.45 -22.59
CA PRO A 32 13.10 6.78 -23.23
C PRO A 32 12.99 6.46 -24.74
N ARG A 33 13.96 5.74 -25.32
CA ARG A 33 13.89 5.24 -26.70
C ARG A 33 14.28 3.77 -26.73
N LYS A 34 15.50 3.46 -26.24
CA LYS A 34 16.03 2.09 -26.19
C LYS A 34 15.13 1.09 -25.48
N THR A 35 14.41 1.50 -24.42
CA THR A 35 13.49 0.61 -23.68
C THR A 35 12.43 0.01 -24.61
N TRP A 36 11.96 0.78 -25.58
CA TRP A 36 10.85 0.41 -26.48
C TRP A 36 11.33 -0.07 -27.85
N HIS A 37 12.64 -0.03 -28.10
CA HIS A 37 13.22 -0.33 -29.40
C HIS A 37 13.62 -1.81 -29.47
N PRO A 38 13.24 -2.57 -30.51
CA PRO A 38 13.53 -4.02 -30.62
C PRO A 38 15.03 -4.35 -30.54
N GLN A 39 15.87 -3.45 -31.03
CA GLN A 39 17.35 -3.55 -31.02
C GLN A 39 18.03 -2.58 -30.03
N GLU A 40 17.30 -1.99 -29.07
CA GLU A 40 17.84 -1.03 -28.10
C GLU A 40 18.57 0.20 -28.67
N LYS A 41 18.20 0.60 -29.89
CA LYS A 41 18.73 1.81 -30.54
C LYS A 41 18.04 3.07 -30.02
N SER A 42 18.71 4.19 -30.20
CA SER A 42 18.18 5.51 -29.81
C SER A 42 18.13 6.51 -30.95
N ASP A 43 18.65 6.13 -32.11
CA ASP A 43 19.02 6.96 -33.25
C ASP A 43 18.20 6.68 -34.52
N ASP A 44 17.21 5.78 -34.45
CA ASP A 44 16.23 5.57 -35.51
C ASP A 44 14.81 5.44 -34.95
N ASP A 45 13.81 5.60 -35.83
CA ASP A 45 12.38 5.51 -35.50
C ASP A 45 11.77 4.12 -35.80
N ASN A 46 12.58 3.06 -35.87
CA ASN A 46 12.09 1.69 -36.05
C ASN A 46 11.68 1.03 -34.71
N PHE A 47 10.76 1.66 -34.01
CA PHE A 47 10.26 1.26 -32.70
C PHE A 47 8.78 1.60 -32.53
N TRP A 48 8.10 0.84 -31.67
CA TRP A 48 6.65 0.86 -31.64
C TRP A 48 5.98 2.17 -31.18
N PRO A 49 6.59 3.06 -30.38
CA PRO A 49 6.07 4.42 -30.20
C PRO A 49 5.91 5.20 -31.51
N ALA A 50 6.88 5.13 -32.43
CA ALA A 50 6.76 5.79 -33.73
C ALA A 50 5.70 5.12 -34.60
N TRP A 51 5.68 3.78 -34.64
CA TRP A 51 4.66 3.02 -35.35
C TRP A 51 3.24 3.36 -34.86
N LEU A 52 3.06 3.46 -33.53
CA LEU A 52 1.79 3.85 -32.92
C LEU A 52 1.36 5.26 -33.33
N GLY A 53 2.32 6.19 -33.47
CA GLY A 53 2.05 7.54 -33.96
C GLY A 53 1.65 7.59 -35.43
N GLU A 54 2.19 6.71 -36.26
CA GLU A 54 1.76 6.55 -37.66
C GLU A 54 0.35 5.97 -37.76
N ASP A 55 0.05 4.97 -36.92
CA ASP A 55 -1.25 4.31 -36.86
C ASP A 55 -2.34 5.17 -36.20
N LEU A 56 -1.95 6.09 -35.30
CA LEU A 56 -2.81 7.02 -34.58
C LEU A 56 -2.36 8.48 -34.83
N PRO A 57 -2.45 9.00 -36.07
CA PRO A 57 -1.85 10.28 -36.47
C PRO A 57 -2.47 11.50 -35.78
N ASN A 58 -3.63 11.33 -35.16
CA ASN A 58 -4.31 12.38 -34.40
C ASN A 58 -3.93 12.39 -32.92
N MET A 59 -3.05 11.51 -32.45
CA MET A 59 -2.59 11.47 -31.06
C MET A 59 -1.16 12.02 -30.93
N GLY A 60 -0.86 12.62 -29.78
CA GLY A 60 0.50 12.97 -29.41
C GLY A 60 1.17 11.79 -28.72
N ILE A 61 2.27 11.28 -29.28
CA ILE A 61 3.05 10.19 -28.71
C ILE A 61 4.31 10.74 -28.06
N TRP A 62 4.46 10.48 -26.77
CA TRP A 62 5.52 11.02 -25.95
C TRP A 62 6.28 9.89 -25.26
N SER A 63 7.58 10.07 -25.01
CA SER A 63 8.31 9.19 -24.08
C SER A 63 8.99 9.99 -22.98
N LEU A 64 8.67 9.64 -21.74
CA LEU A 64 9.22 10.26 -20.56
C LEU A 64 10.61 9.69 -20.27
N GLY A 65 11.61 10.57 -20.23
CA GLY A 65 12.95 10.27 -19.74
C GLY A 65 13.16 10.88 -18.36
N TYR A 66 13.61 10.09 -17.39
CA TYR A 66 13.91 10.58 -16.06
C TYR A 66 15.13 9.86 -15.48
N GLU A 67 15.94 10.56 -14.68
CA GLU A 67 17.18 10.01 -14.16
C GLU A 67 16.95 8.89 -13.18
N VAL A 68 17.45 7.69 -13.43
CA VAL A 68 17.49 6.62 -12.42
C VAL A 68 18.92 6.14 -12.14
N ASN A 69 19.91 6.90 -12.61
CA ASN A 69 21.31 6.52 -12.53
C ASN A 69 21.86 6.71 -11.12
N SER A 70 22.62 5.71 -10.71
CA SER A 70 23.16 5.55 -9.36
C SER A 70 24.67 5.68 -9.25
N SER A 71 25.31 6.23 -10.28
CA SER A 71 26.77 6.26 -10.41
C SER A 71 27.35 7.68 -10.39
N HIS A 72 26.54 8.74 -10.24
CA HIS A 72 27.06 10.11 -10.13
C HIS A 72 27.25 10.52 -8.65
N TRP A 73 28.43 10.18 -8.14
CA TRP A 73 29.23 10.90 -7.15
C TRP A 73 28.48 11.71 -6.04
N LYS A 74 28.40 11.12 -4.84
CA LYS A 74 28.11 11.80 -3.54
C LYS A 74 26.74 12.48 -3.34
N GLY A 75 25.71 12.20 -4.15
CA GLY A 75 24.36 12.75 -3.97
C GLY A 75 23.25 11.70 -3.97
N THR A 76 22.30 11.85 -3.06
CA THR A 76 21.04 11.11 -2.93
C THR A 76 20.16 11.25 -4.19
N SER A 77 19.69 10.15 -4.78
CA SER A 77 18.70 10.15 -5.85
C SER A 77 17.33 10.59 -5.34
N MET A 78 16.64 11.47 -6.06
CA MET A 78 15.32 11.96 -5.66
C MET A 78 14.32 10.82 -5.36
N PRO A 79 13.66 10.81 -4.18
CA PRO A 79 12.64 9.81 -3.84
C PRO A 79 11.48 9.74 -4.84
N LEU A 80 10.85 8.55 -4.98
CA LEU A 80 9.77 8.30 -5.94
C LEU A 80 8.63 9.32 -5.85
N VAL A 81 8.24 9.72 -4.63
CA VAL A 81 7.19 10.73 -4.38
C VAL A 81 7.57 12.09 -4.95
N HIS A 82 8.80 12.54 -4.73
CA HIS A 82 9.27 13.83 -5.26
C HIS A 82 9.42 13.78 -6.79
N ARG A 83 9.86 12.62 -7.31
CA ARG A 83 9.96 12.40 -8.76
C ARG A 83 8.60 12.44 -9.44
N ALA A 84 7.60 11.82 -8.83
CA ALA A 84 6.23 11.88 -9.29
C ALA A 84 5.72 13.33 -9.37
N THR A 85 6.01 14.16 -8.36
CA THR A 85 5.69 15.60 -8.40
C THR A 85 6.45 16.35 -9.48
N ASN A 86 7.74 16.06 -9.69
CA ASN A 86 8.53 16.65 -10.75
C ASN A 86 7.93 16.34 -12.14
N ILE A 87 7.48 15.10 -12.36
CA ILE A 87 6.85 14.68 -13.60
C ILE A 87 5.49 15.36 -13.80
N LEU A 88 4.67 15.52 -12.75
CA LEU A 88 3.44 16.33 -12.86
C LEU A 88 3.74 17.73 -13.39
N LYS A 89 4.82 18.35 -12.92
CA LYS A 89 5.22 19.66 -13.41
C LYS A 89 5.71 19.63 -14.87
N VAL A 90 6.42 18.58 -15.28
CA VAL A 90 6.79 18.37 -16.69
C VAL A 90 5.52 18.27 -17.55
N LEU A 91 4.55 17.43 -17.20
CA LEU A 91 3.31 17.27 -17.97
C LEU A 91 2.52 18.58 -18.08
N ASP A 92 2.37 19.31 -16.98
CA ASP A 92 1.73 20.64 -16.93
C ASP A 92 2.44 21.65 -17.85
N THR A 93 3.78 21.64 -17.87
CA THR A 93 4.58 22.55 -18.72
C THR A 93 4.32 22.30 -20.21
N TYR A 94 4.17 21.04 -20.60
CA TYR A 94 3.85 20.65 -21.98
C TYR A 94 2.35 20.63 -22.28
N LYS A 95 1.51 21.14 -21.36
CA LYS A 95 0.04 21.22 -21.49
C LYS A 95 -0.65 19.86 -21.67
N ILE A 96 0.00 18.81 -21.17
CA ILE A 96 -0.55 17.44 -21.16
C ILE A 96 -1.47 17.30 -19.95
N GLY A 97 -2.62 16.63 -20.16
CA GLY A 97 -3.71 16.57 -19.17
C GLY A 97 -4.89 17.50 -19.48
N SER A 98 -4.89 18.14 -20.65
CA SER A 98 -6.05 18.90 -21.19
C SER A 98 -6.93 18.05 -22.13
N ARG A 99 -6.50 16.85 -22.46
CA ARG A 99 -7.08 15.92 -23.44
C ARG A 99 -6.91 14.49 -22.93
N PRO A 100 -7.68 13.51 -23.44
CA PRO A 100 -7.53 12.08 -23.13
C PRO A 100 -6.07 11.63 -23.07
N LEU A 101 -5.69 10.96 -22.00
CA LEU A 101 -4.31 10.61 -21.68
C LEU A 101 -4.17 9.10 -21.41
N PHE A 102 -3.18 8.49 -22.03
CA PHE A 102 -2.84 7.08 -21.81
C PHE A 102 -1.40 6.95 -21.35
N PHE A 103 -1.15 6.01 -20.44
CA PHE A 103 0.20 5.66 -20.01
C PHE A 103 0.55 4.26 -20.45
N ILE A 104 1.74 4.10 -21.03
CA ILE A 104 2.33 2.80 -21.33
C ILE A 104 3.60 2.69 -20.50
N THR A 105 3.65 1.72 -19.60
CA THR A 105 4.63 1.72 -18.52
C THR A 105 5.39 0.41 -18.45
N HIS A 106 6.66 0.46 -18.06
CA HIS A 106 7.49 -0.72 -17.83
C HIS A 106 8.07 -0.71 -16.42
N SER A 107 7.99 -1.86 -15.73
CA SER A 107 8.61 -2.06 -14.43
C SER A 107 8.28 -0.93 -13.44
N MET A 108 9.28 -0.32 -12.81
CA MET A 108 9.11 0.79 -11.86
C MET A 108 8.39 2.02 -12.47
N GLY A 109 8.41 2.19 -13.79
CA GLY A 109 7.69 3.27 -14.47
C GLY A 109 6.19 3.24 -14.18
N GLY A 110 5.61 2.05 -14.03
CA GLY A 110 4.19 1.91 -13.67
C GLY A 110 3.88 2.38 -12.25
N LEU A 111 4.78 2.10 -11.30
CA LEU A 111 4.65 2.60 -9.92
C LEU A 111 4.82 4.11 -9.84
N LEU A 112 5.71 4.67 -10.67
CA LEU A 112 5.88 6.10 -10.78
C LEU A 112 4.61 6.79 -11.28
N VAL A 113 3.94 6.22 -12.30
CA VAL A 113 2.64 6.71 -12.76
C VAL A 113 1.57 6.61 -11.66
N LYS A 114 1.49 5.48 -10.94
CA LYS A 114 0.55 5.35 -9.81
C LYS A 114 0.78 6.44 -8.75
N GLN A 115 2.04 6.67 -8.36
CA GLN A 115 2.40 7.70 -7.38
C GLN A 115 2.10 9.12 -7.90
N MET A 116 2.33 9.36 -9.18
CA MET A 116 2.04 10.63 -9.84
C MET A 116 0.54 10.95 -9.84
N LEU A 117 -0.31 9.97 -10.17
CA LEU A 117 -1.77 10.14 -10.13
C LEU A 117 -2.29 10.36 -8.71
N ARG A 118 -1.72 9.67 -7.71
CA ARG A 118 -2.00 9.93 -6.28
C ARG A 118 -1.62 11.37 -5.90
N ASN A 119 -0.40 11.79 -6.19
CA ASN A 119 0.05 13.15 -5.87
C ASN A 119 -0.83 14.21 -6.53
N ALA A 120 -1.29 13.97 -7.76
CA ALA A 120 -2.18 14.88 -8.46
C ALA A 120 -3.52 15.07 -7.74
N LEU A 121 -4.12 14.00 -7.22
CA LEU A 121 -5.35 14.07 -6.42
C LEU A 121 -5.14 14.83 -5.11
N ASP A 122 -4.04 14.56 -4.42
CA ASP A 122 -3.73 15.11 -3.10
C ASP A 122 -3.27 16.58 -3.16
N SER A 123 -2.83 17.07 -4.33
CA SER A 123 -2.18 18.38 -4.48
C SER A 123 -3.09 19.61 -4.33
N GLY A 124 -4.41 19.44 -4.46
CA GLY A 124 -5.35 20.57 -4.57
C GLY A 124 -5.17 21.43 -5.83
N THR A 125 -4.26 21.08 -6.75
CA THR A 125 -3.96 21.86 -7.96
C THR A 125 -4.89 21.44 -9.11
N PRO A 126 -5.78 22.32 -9.63
CA PRO A 126 -6.75 21.94 -10.66
C PRO A 126 -6.12 21.35 -11.92
N GLN A 127 -4.97 21.88 -12.34
CA GLN A 127 -4.24 21.42 -13.53
C GLN A 127 -3.71 19.99 -13.35
N TRP A 128 -3.26 19.63 -12.14
CA TRP A 128 -2.79 18.27 -11.88
C TRP A 128 -3.96 17.30 -11.71
N LYS A 129 -5.05 17.72 -11.07
CA LYS A 129 -6.29 16.93 -11.04
C LYS A 129 -6.83 16.65 -12.45
N ALA A 130 -6.64 17.58 -13.39
CA ALA A 130 -7.01 17.36 -14.79
C ALA A 130 -6.23 16.20 -15.43
N ILE A 131 -4.95 15.98 -15.07
CA ILE A 131 -4.17 14.81 -15.54
C ILE A 131 -4.86 13.50 -15.12
N VAL A 132 -5.34 13.41 -13.89
CA VAL A 132 -6.06 12.23 -13.39
C VAL A 132 -7.39 12.07 -14.11
N ASN A 133 -8.17 13.15 -14.18
CA ASN A 133 -9.48 13.14 -14.85
C ASN A 133 -9.38 12.83 -16.35
N GLN A 134 -8.28 13.17 -17.00
CA GLN A 134 -8.06 12.87 -18.41
C GLN A 134 -7.42 11.51 -18.65
N THR A 135 -6.94 10.81 -17.61
CA THR A 135 -6.33 9.49 -17.77
C THR A 135 -7.40 8.46 -18.16
N LYS A 136 -7.33 7.97 -19.39
CA LYS A 136 -8.27 7.03 -20.01
C LYS A 136 -7.84 5.58 -19.94
N GLY A 137 -6.56 5.32 -19.69
CA GLY A 137 -6.10 3.95 -19.52
C GLY A 137 -4.61 3.87 -19.24
N ILE A 138 -4.21 2.76 -18.63
CA ILE A 138 -2.81 2.46 -18.34
C ILE A 138 -2.47 1.04 -18.77
N VAL A 139 -1.39 0.90 -19.53
CA VAL A 139 -0.78 -0.37 -19.87
C VAL A 139 0.44 -0.59 -18.98
N PHE A 140 0.49 -1.74 -18.31
CA PHE A 140 1.59 -2.16 -17.44
C PHE A 140 2.35 -3.33 -18.05
N PHE A 141 3.66 -3.18 -18.26
CA PHE A 141 4.59 -4.25 -18.62
C PHE A 141 5.49 -4.59 -17.44
N SER A 142 5.40 -5.82 -16.92
CA SER A 142 6.20 -6.31 -15.78
C SER A 142 6.26 -5.28 -14.65
N THR A 143 5.13 -4.65 -14.30
CA THR A 143 5.07 -3.71 -13.17
C THR A 143 4.75 -4.47 -11.88
N PRO A 144 5.66 -4.47 -10.89
CA PRO A 144 5.43 -5.13 -9.62
C PRO A 144 4.50 -4.27 -8.74
N HIS A 145 3.22 -4.60 -8.73
CA HIS A 145 2.19 -3.91 -7.97
C HIS A 145 2.13 -4.31 -6.49
N ASP A 146 2.71 -5.45 -6.09
CA ASP A 146 2.84 -5.77 -4.68
C ASP A 146 4.02 -4.98 -4.06
N GLY A 147 3.71 -4.12 -3.09
CA GLY A 147 4.70 -3.27 -2.43
C GLY A 147 5.80 -4.03 -1.70
N SER A 148 5.54 -5.29 -1.31
CA SER A 148 6.54 -6.19 -0.71
C SER A 148 7.69 -6.52 -1.68
N TYR A 149 7.44 -6.41 -2.98
CA TYR A 149 8.29 -6.91 -4.05
C TYR A 149 9.38 -5.92 -4.49
N MET A 150 9.39 -4.67 -4.01
CA MET A 150 10.37 -3.68 -4.48
C MET A 150 11.80 -3.98 -4.04
N ALA A 151 11.99 -4.45 -2.81
CA ALA A 151 13.32 -4.86 -2.34
C ALA A 151 13.90 -5.97 -3.23
N ASN A 152 13.04 -6.93 -3.61
CA ASN A 152 13.39 -8.01 -4.53
C ASN A 152 13.65 -7.46 -5.94
N LEU A 153 12.79 -6.58 -6.48
CA LEU A 153 12.99 -5.93 -7.77
C LEU A 153 14.38 -5.26 -7.82
N ILE A 154 14.74 -4.47 -6.82
CA ILE A 154 16.02 -3.76 -6.77
C ILE A 154 17.18 -4.75 -6.72
N GLN A 155 17.07 -5.79 -5.90
CA GLN A 155 18.09 -6.83 -5.81
C GLN A 155 18.26 -7.57 -7.15
N TYR A 156 17.16 -7.93 -7.81
CA TYR A 156 17.17 -8.59 -9.11
C TYR A 156 17.77 -7.70 -10.19
N MET A 157 17.38 -6.42 -10.21
CA MET A 157 17.94 -5.44 -11.14
C MET A 157 19.45 -5.23 -10.89
N ARG A 158 19.92 -5.24 -9.64
CA ARG A 158 21.37 -5.20 -9.32
C ARG A 158 22.13 -6.41 -9.88
N LEU A 159 21.53 -7.59 -9.80
CA LEU A 159 22.11 -8.84 -10.32
C LEU A 159 22.12 -8.86 -11.85
N ILE A 160 21.03 -8.44 -12.49
CA ILE A 160 20.88 -8.41 -13.96
C ILE A 160 21.79 -7.36 -14.59
N PHE A 161 21.82 -6.14 -14.05
CA PHE A 161 22.57 -5.02 -14.64
C PHE A 161 24.00 -4.84 -14.09
N ARG A 162 24.46 -5.75 -13.21
CA ARG A 162 25.83 -5.82 -12.64
C ARG A 162 26.38 -4.49 -12.13
N ASN A 163 26.12 -4.18 -10.85
CA ASN A 163 26.70 -3.05 -10.09
C ASN A 163 26.42 -1.62 -10.60
N THR A 164 25.69 -1.42 -11.70
CA THR A 164 25.30 -0.08 -12.19
C THR A 164 24.13 0.53 -11.42
N VAL A 165 23.62 -0.14 -10.36
CA VAL A 165 22.43 0.24 -9.58
C VAL A 165 22.78 0.40 -8.08
N THR A 166 23.34 1.55 -7.70
CA THR A 166 23.55 2.04 -6.32
C THR A 166 22.30 2.79 -5.83
N ILE A 167 21.34 2.10 -5.21
CA ILE A 167 20.14 2.79 -4.70
C ILE A 167 20.03 2.56 -3.19
N LYS A 168 20.72 3.40 -2.42
CA LYS A 168 20.60 3.46 -0.95
C LYS A 168 19.24 3.99 -0.47
N GLU A 169 18.39 4.49 -1.37
CA GLU A 169 17.17 5.21 -1.01
C GLU A 169 15.86 4.50 -1.35
N LEU A 170 15.90 3.41 -2.14
CA LEU A 170 14.73 2.55 -2.34
C LEU A 170 14.63 1.47 -1.24
N GLU A 171 15.70 1.24 -0.48
CA GLU A 171 15.65 0.44 0.77
C GLU A 171 14.85 1.16 1.86
N ALA A 172 14.73 2.49 1.77
CA ALA A 172 13.84 3.28 2.61
C ALA A 172 12.43 3.33 1.99
N HIS A 173 11.48 2.62 2.62
CA HIS A 173 10.02 2.75 2.46
C HIS A 173 9.25 1.67 1.68
N ASN A 174 9.54 0.39 1.93
CA ASN A 174 8.63 -0.72 1.59
C ASN A 174 7.14 -0.46 2.02
N PRO A 175 6.84 0.16 3.19
CA PRO A 175 5.45 0.45 3.59
C PRO A 175 4.69 1.43 2.68
N ARG A 176 5.38 2.40 2.05
CA ARG A 176 4.73 3.43 1.22
C ARG A 176 4.20 2.88 -0.11
N LEU A 177 4.72 1.74 -0.55
CA LEU A 177 4.31 1.12 -1.82
C LEU A 177 3.13 0.19 -1.65
N GLN A 178 3.05 -0.54 -0.52
CA GLN A 178 1.81 -1.22 -0.13
C GLN A 178 0.69 -0.20 0.06
N GLU A 179 1.00 0.93 0.70
CA GLU A 179 0.09 2.07 0.80
C GLU A 179 -0.31 2.59 -0.59
N LEU A 180 0.63 2.78 -1.53
CA LEU A 180 0.33 3.21 -2.89
C LEU A 180 -0.61 2.23 -3.61
N THR A 181 -0.39 0.93 -3.48
CA THR A 181 -1.23 -0.10 -4.09
C THR A 181 -2.63 -0.10 -3.49
N ASN A 182 -2.74 0.01 -2.16
CA ASN A 182 -4.01 0.08 -1.46
C ASN A 182 -4.79 1.36 -1.80
N VAL A 183 -4.12 2.51 -1.82
CA VAL A 183 -4.72 3.78 -2.24
C VAL A 183 -5.24 3.67 -3.67
N TYR A 184 -4.42 3.18 -4.60
CA TYR A 184 -4.82 3.06 -6.00
C TYR A 184 -6.02 2.10 -6.17
N ARG A 185 -6.04 0.99 -5.41
CA ARG A 185 -7.11 -0.02 -5.44
C ARG A 185 -8.42 0.47 -4.84
N ASN A 186 -8.35 1.22 -3.75
CA ASN A 186 -9.53 1.60 -2.97
C ASN A 186 -10.04 3.00 -3.30
N HIS A 187 -9.28 3.81 -4.04
CA HIS A 187 -9.71 5.14 -4.44
C HIS A 187 -10.72 5.06 -5.60
N GLU A 188 -11.87 5.71 -5.44
CA GLU A 188 -13.01 5.63 -6.36
C GLU A 188 -12.65 5.99 -7.80
N ILE A 189 -11.82 7.03 -8.00
CA ILE A 189 -11.39 7.44 -9.34
C ILE A 189 -10.28 6.53 -9.89
N LEU A 190 -9.24 6.23 -9.12
CA LEU A 190 -8.05 5.53 -9.61
C LEU A 190 -8.35 4.06 -9.95
N SER A 191 -9.21 3.43 -9.15
CA SER A 191 -9.61 2.03 -9.34
C SER A 191 -10.46 1.80 -10.58
N GLN A 192 -11.09 2.86 -11.11
CA GLN A 192 -11.91 2.83 -12.32
C GLN A 192 -11.13 3.10 -13.60
N ILE A 193 -9.87 3.53 -13.51
CA ILE A 193 -9.04 3.76 -14.71
C ILE A 193 -8.83 2.41 -15.40
N PRO A 194 -9.23 2.26 -16.69
CA PRO A 194 -9.01 1.04 -17.44
C PRO A 194 -7.54 0.62 -17.43
N MET A 195 -7.28 -0.69 -17.26
CA MET A 195 -5.92 -1.22 -17.17
C MET A 195 -5.75 -2.45 -18.05
N GLN A 196 -4.63 -2.51 -18.77
CA GLN A 196 -4.17 -3.70 -19.47
C GLN A 196 -2.80 -4.08 -18.89
N VAL A 197 -2.66 -5.33 -18.47
CA VAL A 197 -1.50 -5.77 -17.68
C VAL A 197 -0.84 -6.95 -18.36
N TYR A 198 0.46 -6.85 -18.58
CA TYR A 198 1.31 -7.91 -19.11
C TYR A 198 2.44 -8.22 -18.13
N TYR A 199 2.81 -9.50 -18.02
CA TYR A 199 3.91 -9.95 -17.17
C TYR A 199 4.80 -10.97 -17.89
N GLU A 200 6.05 -11.04 -17.45
CA GLU A 200 7.04 -11.93 -18.03
C GLU A 200 6.85 -13.36 -17.54
N ASN A 201 7.05 -14.32 -18.44
CA ASN A 201 7.03 -15.74 -18.12
C ASN A 201 8.42 -16.38 -18.24
N LEU A 202 9.40 -15.67 -18.81
CA LEU A 202 10.78 -16.13 -18.94
C LEU A 202 11.72 -15.38 -17.98
N PRO A 203 12.68 -16.08 -17.36
CA PRO A 203 13.63 -15.45 -16.44
C PRO A 203 14.69 -14.63 -17.19
N THR A 204 14.97 -13.43 -16.69
CA THR A 204 16.11 -12.62 -17.14
C THR A 204 17.36 -13.04 -16.38
N SER A 205 18.37 -13.59 -17.07
CA SER A 205 19.61 -14.08 -16.43
C SER A 205 19.35 -15.07 -15.28
N GLY A 206 18.34 -15.94 -15.41
CA GLY A 206 17.99 -16.95 -14.41
C GLY A 206 17.07 -16.45 -13.28
N ILE A 207 16.61 -15.20 -13.32
CA ILE A 207 15.70 -14.62 -12.32
C ILE A 207 14.40 -14.20 -12.99
N LEU A 208 13.26 -14.69 -12.47
CA LEU A 208 11.95 -14.16 -12.82
C LEU A 208 11.70 -12.91 -11.97
N VAL A 209 11.70 -11.74 -12.61
CA VAL A 209 11.63 -10.43 -11.94
C VAL A 209 10.19 -10.08 -11.60
N VAL A 210 9.23 -10.26 -12.50
CA VAL A 210 7.83 -9.92 -12.21
C VAL A 210 6.88 -11.00 -12.73
N GLY A 211 6.66 -12.04 -11.91
CA GLY A 211 5.65 -13.06 -12.18
C GLY A 211 4.22 -12.59 -11.89
N GLU A 212 3.25 -13.45 -12.21
CA GLU A 212 1.80 -13.20 -12.16
C GLU A 212 1.32 -12.45 -10.91
N ASN A 213 1.64 -12.98 -9.71
CA ASN A 213 1.21 -12.39 -8.44
C ASN A 213 1.74 -10.96 -8.24
N SER A 214 2.97 -10.71 -8.66
CA SER A 214 3.61 -9.39 -8.55
C SER A 214 3.01 -8.41 -9.56
N ALA A 215 2.69 -8.89 -10.77
CA ALA A 215 2.05 -8.10 -11.80
C ALA A 215 0.57 -7.80 -11.55
N ASN A 216 -0.09 -8.49 -10.62
CA ASN A 216 -1.52 -8.30 -10.38
C ASN A 216 -1.83 -7.01 -9.59
N PRO A 217 -2.57 -6.03 -10.15
CA PRO A 217 -2.91 -4.80 -9.42
C PRO A 217 -3.96 -5.03 -8.32
N GLY A 218 -4.66 -6.16 -8.35
CA GLY A 218 -5.80 -6.50 -7.49
C GLY A 218 -7.01 -5.60 -7.73
N ILE A 219 -7.22 -5.18 -8.99
CA ILE A 219 -8.40 -4.44 -9.44
C ILE A 219 -9.37 -5.43 -10.05
N LYS A 220 -10.64 -5.36 -9.64
CA LYS A 220 -11.68 -6.26 -10.16
C LYS A 220 -11.79 -6.11 -11.68
N GLY A 221 -11.79 -7.25 -12.39
CA GLY A 221 -11.91 -7.28 -13.86
C GLY A 221 -10.59 -7.06 -14.61
N VAL A 222 -9.47 -6.83 -13.91
CA VAL A 222 -8.14 -6.73 -14.53
C VAL A 222 -7.40 -8.05 -14.33
N ILE A 223 -7.11 -8.73 -15.44
CA ILE A 223 -6.40 -10.02 -15.45
C ILE A 223 -5.01 -9.80 -16.08
N PRO A 224 -3.91 -10.09 -15.36
CA PRO A 224 -2.57 -10.06 -15.93
C PRO A 224 -2.41 -11.11 -17.03
N ILE A 225 -1.83 -10.72 -18.17
CA ILE A 225 -1.62 -11.57 -19.34
C ILE A 225 -0.14 -12.01 -19.39
N PRO A 226 0.16 -13.32 -19.38
CA PRO A 226 1.53 -13.80 -19.53
C PRO A 226 2.06 -13.56 -20.95
N LEU A 227 3.35 -13.25 -21.05
CA LEU A 227 4.09 -13.21 -22.31
C LEU A 227 5.34 -14.09 -22.18
N ASP A 228 5.65 -14.87 -23.23
CA ASP A 228 6.90 -15.65 -23.34
C ASP A 228 8.10 -14.76 -23.68
N GLU A 229 8.28 -13.71 -22.89
CA GLU A 229 9.37 -12.75 -22.95
C GLU A 229 9.96 -12.62 -21.54
N ASP A 230 11.17 -12.07 -21.46
CA ASP A 230 11.83 -11.75 -20.20
C ASP A 230 11.58 -10.27 -19.79
N HIS A 231 12.01 -9.88 -18.59
CA HIS A 231 11.80 -8.53 -18.04
C HIS A 231 12.31 -7.40 -18.95
N ILE A 232 13.31 -7.68 -19.77
CA ILE A 232 13.94 -6.69 -20.65
C ILE A 232 13.22 -6.65 -22.01
N SER A 233 12.87 -7.82 -22.55
CA SER A 233 12.31 -7.99 -23.90
C SER A 233 10.80 -7.78 -23.98
N ILE A 234 10.07 -7.93 -22.86
CA ILE A 234 8.60 -7.83 -22.80
C ILE A 234 7.99 -6.57 -23.42
N CYS A 235 8.72 -5.44 -23.42
CA CYS A 235 8.26 -4.16 -23.97
C CYS A 235 8.95 -3.76 -25.30
N LYS A 236 9.75 -4.67 -25.88
CA LYS A 236 10.53 -4.47 -27.12
C LYS A 236 9.89 -5.17 -28.31
N LEU A 237 8.77 -4.61 -28.75
CA LEU A 237 7.97 -5.22 -29.81
C LEU A 237 8.74 -5.28 -31.13
N LYS A 238 8.72 -6.45 -31.78
CA LYS A 238 9.51 -6.71 -33.00
C LYS A 238 8.89 -6.10 -34.25
N ASN A 239 7.56 -6.03 -34.31
CA ASN A 239 6.79 -5.54 -35.46
C ASN A 239 5.34 -5.17 -35.05
N ARG A 240 4.56 -4.65 -36.00
CA ARG A 240 3.16 -4.22 -35.78
C ARG A 240 2.18 -5.39 -35.70
N GLU A 241 2.56 -6.57 -36.17
CA GLU A 241 1.75 -7.79 -36.09
C GLU A 241 1.82 -8.45 -34.71
N SER A 242 2.68 -7.95 -33.81
CA SER A 242 2.76 -8.41 -32.43
C SER A 242 1.40 -8.33 -31.74
N PHE A 243 0.98 -9.43 -31.10
CA PHE A 243 -0.23 -9.50 -30.28
C PHE A 243 -0.33 -8.34 -29.28
N VAL A 244 0.80 -7.98 -28.66
CA VAL A 244 0.87 -6.87 -27.70
C VAL A 244 0.64 -5.53 -28.37
N TYR A 245 1.22 -5.29 -29.56
CA TYR A 245 1.03 -4.04 -30.30
C TYR A 245 -0.44 -3.85 -30.66
N ILE A 246 -1.04 -4.87 -31.27
CA ILE A 246 -2.46 -4.87 -31.66
C ILE A 246 -3.35 -4.68 -30.43
N GLY A 247 -3.06 -5.41 -29.34
CA GLY A 247 -3.81 -5.33 -28.10
C GLY A 247 -3.76 -3.94 -27.45
N VAL A 248 -2.59 -3.31 -27.41
CA VAL A 248 -2.44 -1.95 -26.85
C VAL A 248 -3.10 -0.90 -27.74
N LYS A 249 -2.97 -1.01 -29.06
CA LYS A 249 -3.63 -0.10 -30.01
C LYS A 249 -5.15 -0.18 -29.86
N SER A 250 -5.73 -1.39 -29.86
CA SER A 250 -7.17 -1.60 -29.65
C SER A 250 -7.62 -1.03 -28.31
N PHE A 251 -6.87 -1.29 -27.24
CA PHE A 251 -7.17 -0.76 -25.90
C PHE A 251 -7.23 0.77 -25.89
N ILE A 252 -6.30 1.45 -26.58
CA ILE A 252 -6.32 2.92 -26.70
C ILE A 252 -7.55 3.38 -27.48
N GLU A 253 -7.81 2.80 -28.66
CA GLU A 253 -8.92 3.19 -29.53
C GLU A 253 -10.28 3.00 -28.85
N ASP A 254 -10.48 1.90 -28.12
CA ASP A 254 -11.72 1.60 -27.42
C ASP A 254 -11.97 2.58 -26.27
N ASN A 255 -10.95 2.88 -25.47
CA ASN A 255 -11.07 3.79 -24.32
C ASN A 255 -11.03 5.28 -24.72
N LEU A 256 -10.60 5.61 -25.94
CA LEU A 256 -10.68 6.96 -26.49
C LEU A 256 -12.13 7.32 -26.88
N LYS A 257 -12.92 6.35 -27.33
CA LYS A 257 -14.33 6.52 -27.72
C LYS A 257 -15.27 6.67 -26.53
N VAL A 258 -14.89 6.16 -25.36
CA VAL A 258 -15.70 6.23 -24.14
C VAL A 258 -15.64 7.65 -23.57
N PRO A 259 -16.77 8.39 -23.52
CA PRO A 259 -16.82 9.69 -22.84
C PRO A 259 -16.33 9.53 -21.40
N LEU A 260 -15.63 10.53 -20.84
CA LEU A 260 -15.32 10.47 -19.41
C LEU A 260 -16.64 10.28 -18.64
N PRO A 261 -16.66 9.49 -17.55
CA PRO A 261 -17.75 9.57 -16.59
C PRO A 261 -17.94 11.06 -16.32
N LYS A 262 -19.11 11.61 -16.64
CA LYS A 262 -19.41 12.98 -16.26
C LYS A 262 -19.27 12.98 -14.75
N LEU A 263 -18.29 13.72 -14.22
CA LEU A 263 -18.33 14.13 -12.83
C LEU A 263 -19.75 14.67 -12.63
N PRO A 264 -20.49 14.20 -11.62
CA PRO A 264 -21.84 14.69 -11.39
C PRO A 264 -21.77 16.22 -11.40
N PRO A 265 -22.66 16.90 -12.15
CA PRO A 265 -22.67 18.35 -12.14
C PRO A 265 -22.74 18.82 -10.68
N LYS A 266 -22.05 19.92 -10.36
CA LYS A 266 -22.41 20.66 -9.15
C LYS A 266 -23.85 21.14 -9.35
N GLU A 267 -24.82 20.34 -8.95
CA GLU A 267 -26.20 20.78 -8.85
C GLU A 267 -26.36 21.52 -7.51
N GLU A 268 -26.59 22.83 -7.63
CA GLU A 268 -27.29 23.57 -6.61
C GLU A 268 -28.72 23.03 -6.52
N LYS A 269 -28.97 22.30 -5.41
CA LYS A 269 -30.25 22.03 -4.75
C LYS A 269 -31.46 21.62 -5.60
N GLY A 270 -31.85 20.35 -5.43
CA GLY A 270 -33.22 19.88 -5.55
C GLY A 270 -33.32 18.48 -4.95
N VAL A 271 -33.92 18.36 -3.77
CA VAL A 271 -34.14 17.06 -3.11
C VAL A 271 -35.27 16.34 -3.82
N GLU A 272 -34.98 15.29 -4.59
CA GLU A 272 -35.90 14.17 -4.72
C GLU A 272 -35.22 12.83 -5.07
N LYS A 273 -35.86 11.77 -4.58
CA LYS A 273 -35.33 10.45 -4.19
C LYS A 273 -35.09 9.50 -5.37
N ILE A 274 -33.97 8.78 -5.35
CA ILE A 274 -33.74 7.48 -6.05
C ILE A 274 -32.86 6.59 -5.12
N PRO A 275 -32.85 5.25 -5.20
CA PRO A 275 -33.24 4.34 -4.12
C PRO A 275 -32.02 3.73 -3.40
N ASN A 276 -32.29 3.22 -2.19
CA ASN A 276 -31.37 2.44 -1.37
C ASN A 276 -30.67 1.33 -2.17
N GLN A 277 -29.34 1.33 -2.15
CA GLN A 277 -28.55 0.17 -1.73
C GLN A 277 -27.11 0.58 -1.38
N ASP A 278 -26.76 0.28 -0.13
CA ASP A 278 -25.44 0.18 0.50
C ASP A 278 -24.60 1.45 0.72
N ILE A 279 -25.27 2.57 0.99
CA ILE A 279 -24.72 3.60 1.89
C ILE A 279 -25.23 3.28 3.30
N VAL A 280 -24.34 2.88 4.20
CA VAL A 280 -24.65 2.80 5.63
C VAL A 280 -24.88 4.23 6.11
N ARG A 281 -26.15 4.64 6.13
CA ARG A 281 -26.63 5.87 6.78
C ARG A 281 -26.62 5.64 8.28
N ILE A 282 -26.01 6.56 9.01
CA ILE A 282 -26.09 6.61 10.48
C ILE A 282 -27.43 7.28 10.85
N ILE A 283 -28.28 6.57 11.59
CA ILE A 283 -29.40 7.12 12.36
C ILE A 283 -29.41 6.36 13.71
N GLU A 284 -29.62 7.11 14.79
CA GLU A 284 -29.89 6.69 16.17
C GLU A 284 -29.72 5.20 16.53
N GLY A 285 -28.75 4.92 17.41
CA GLY A 285 -28.77 3.71 18.23
C GLY A 285 -27.84 2.55 17.85
N ASP A 286 -27.19 2.51 16.69
CA ASP A 286 -26.47 1.28 16.28
C ASP A 286 -24.99 1.43 15.85
N TYR A 287 -24.16 0.85 16.73
CA TYR A 287 -22.79 0.28 16.70
C TYR A 287 -21.99 0.21 15.38
N ILE A 288 -20.69 0.58 15.42
CA ILE A 288 -19.70 0.27 14.36
C ILE A 288 -18.72 -0.77 14.90
N LYS A 289 -19.05 -2.05 14.71
CA LYS A 289 -18.19 -3.16 15.11
C LYS A 289 -17.11 -3.44 14.06
N LYS A 290 -15.83 -3.21 14.38
CA LYS A 290 -14.69 -3.55 13.52
C LYS A 290 -13.70 -4.45 14.28
N THR A 291 -13.64 -5.72 13.92
CA THR A 291 -12.75 -6.73 14.52
C THR A 291 -11.34 -6.64 13.92
N LEU A 292 -10.31 -6.57 14.77
CA LEU A 292 -8.94 -6.14 14.40
C LEU A 292 -7.97 -7.24 13.94
N ASP A 293 -8.40 -8.51 13.87
CA ASP A 293 -7.51 -9.63 13.56
C ASP A 293 -7.93 -10.34 12.27
N GLN A 294 -7.15 -10.14 11.21
CA GLN A 294 -7.29 -10.90 9.95
C GLN A 294 -6.22 -12.00 9.80
N LYS A 295 -5.26 -12.10 10.73
CA LYS A 295 -4.19 -13.10 10.71
C LYS A 295 -4.02 -13.56 12.14
N TYR A 296 -4.45 -14.80 12.37
CA TYR A 296 -4.77 -15.41 13.67
C TYR A 296 -6.24 -15.30 14.09
N ASN A 297 -7.14 -14.82 13.22
CA ASN A 297 -8.61 -14.93 13.34
C ASN A 297 -9.24 -14.38 14.64
N GLY A 298 -8.51 -13.57 15.41
CA GLY A 298 -8.95 -13.00 16.69
C GLY A 298 -8.28 -13.64 17.90
N ASP A 299 -7.51 -14.70 17.69
CA ASP A 299 -6.95 -15.54 18.75
C ASP A 299 -5.77 -14.88 19.47
N LEU A 300 -5.07 -13.93 18.83
CA LEU A 300 -3.93 -13.24 19.44
C LEU A 300 -4.33 -11.89 20.04
N VAL A 301 -4.99 -11.02 19.26
CA VAL A 301 -5.52 -9.72 19.73
C VAL A 301 -6.75 -9.36 18.92
N SER A 302 -7.87 -9.09 19.58
CA SER A 302 -9.01 -8.42 18.94
C SER A 302 -9.23 -7.05 19.59
N VAL A 303 -9.50 -6.04 18.77
CA VAL A 303 -9.84 -4.69 19.23
C VAL A 303 -11.10 -4.26 18.49
N GLU A 304 -12.04 -3.68 19.22
CA GLU A 304 -13.30 -3.12 18.74
C GLU A 304 -13.39 -1.68 19.28
N LEU A 305 -13.76 -0.73 18.43
CA LEU A 305 -13.85 0.69 18.79
C LEU A 305 -15.18 1.25 18.34
N ASP A 306 -15.91 1.85 19.27
CA ASP A 306 -17.21 2.46 19.04
C ASP A 306 -17.20 3.96 19.38
N PHE A 307 -18.06 4.72 18.70
CA PHE A 307 -18.26 6.15 18.94
C PHE A 307 -19.66 6.41 19.47
N PHE A 308 -19.78 7.32 20.42
CA PHE A 308 -21.09 7.81 20.87
C PHE A 308 -21.05 9.32 21.09
N ARG A 309 -22.21 9.96 20.97
CA ARG A 309 -22.39 11.37 21.33
C ARG A 309 -22.90 11.46 22.75
N ASP A 310 -22.34 12.39 23.51
CA ASP A 310 -22.85 12.71 24.84
C ASP A 310 -23.88 13.84 24.75
N ALA A 311 -25.15 13.51 24.92
CA ALA A 311 -26.27 14.44 24.84
C ALA A 311 -26.35 15.40 26.05
N GLN A 312 -25.55 15.21 27.13
CA GLN A 312 -25.67 16.03 28.35
C GLN A 312 -24.81 17.31 28.37
N THR A 313 -24.14 17.67 27.28
CA THR A 313 -23.35 18.92 27.19
C THR A 313 -24.16 20.09 26.64
N GLU A 314 -25.44 20.21 27.03
CA GLU A 314 -26.33 21.29 26.58
C GLU A 314 -26.02 22.68 27.18
N ILE A 315 -25.03 22.83 28.06
CA ILE A 315 -24.84 24.12 28.74
C ILE A 315 -23.69 24.97 28.20
N ASN A 316 -22.72 24.45 27.43
CA ASN A 316 -21.71 25.32 26.78
C ASN A 316 -21.02 24.66 25.55
N GLN A 317 -21.57 24.93 24.36
CA GLN A 317 -20.90 25.08 23.04
C GLN A 317 -19.73 24.17 22.59
N SER A 318 -19.59 22.93 23.04
CA SER A 318 -18.66 22.00 22.37
C SER A 318 -19.23 20.58 22.29
N GLU A 319 -19.66 20.18 21.08
CA GLU A 319 -20.00 18.78 20.78
C GLU A 319 -18.79 17.90 21.11
N ALA A 320 -18.93 17.02 22.11
CA ALA A 320 -17.91 16.05 22.47
C ALA A 320 -18.30 14.65 21.96
N ILE A 321 -17.33 13.91 21.41
CA ILE A 321 -17.52 12.53 20.95
C ILE A 321 -16.80 11.58 21.91
N GLY A 322 -17.53 10.67 22.53
CA GLY A 322 -16.99 9.61 23.36
C GLY A 322 -16.50 8.43 22.53
N ILE A 323 -15.41 7.79 22.98
CA ILE A 323 -14.87 6.56 22.39
C ILE A 323 -15.01 5.41 23.39
N VAL A 324 -15.53 4.28 22.92
CA VAL A 324 -15.65 3.02 23.65
C VAL A 324 -14.71 1.99 23.05
N LEU A 325 -14.08 1.19 23.90
CA LEU A 325 -13.12 0.14 23.55
C LEU A 325 -13.63 -1.22 24.03
N GLY A 326 -13.74 -2.15 23.09
CA GLY A 326 -13.65 -3.59 23.32
C GLY A 326 -12.25 -4.09 22.96
N ILE A 327 -11.63 -4.91 23.80
CA ILE A 327 -10.33 -5.51 23.47
C ILE A 327 -10.19 -6.88 24.14
N SER A 328 -9.73 -7.88 23.39
CA SER A 328 -9.37 -9.19 23.91
C SER A 328 -7.94 -9.56 23.57
N PHE A 329 -7.27 -10.22 24.50
CA PHE A 329 -5.95 -10.79 24.33
C PHE A 329 -6.00 -12.30 24.55
N GLY A 330 -5.25 -13.02 23.73
CA GLY A 330 -5.17 -14.47 23.79
C GLY A 330 -3.79 -15.01 23.43
N GLU A 331 -3.74 -16.33 23.25
CA GLU A 331 -2.55 -17.08 22.87
C GLU A 331 -2.77 -17.70 21.50
N TYR A 332 -1.72 -17.73 20.67
CA TYR A 332 -1.80 -18.31 19.33
C TYR A 332 -0.88 -19.53 19.19
N ASP A 333 -1.42 -20.61 18.61
CA ASP A 333 -0.68 -21.83 18.26
C ASP A 333 -0.25 -21.81 16.79
N GLN A 334 1.06 -21.89 16.56
CA GLN A 334 1.67 -21.88 15.24
C GLN A 334 2.46 -23.16 14.99
N GLU A 335 2.08 -23.90 13.95
CA GLU A 335 2.88 -25.03 13.45
C GLU A 335 4.19 -24.54 12.83
N ILE A 336 5.29 -25.24 13.14
CA ILE A 336 6.65 -24.94 12.70
C ILE A 336 7.31 -26.20 12.16
N ILE A 337 8.19 -26.03 11.16
CA ILE A 337 8.99 -27.11 10.58
C ILE A 337 10.47 -26.82 10.85
N TYR A 338 11.21 -27.77 11.42
CA TYR A 338 12.63 -27.64 11.74
C TYR A 338 13.41 -28.95 11.51
N ASP A 339 14.75 -28.90 11.50
CA ASP A 339 15.73 -30.01 11.36
C ASP A 339 15.19 -31.26 10.62
N ASN A 340 15.46 -31.37 9.30
CA ASN A 340 15.00 -32.48 8.45
C ASN A 340 13.47 -32.65 8.37
N ASN A 341 12.73 -31.56 8.17
CA ASN A 341 11.27 -31.58 7.95
C ASN A 341 10.42 -32.04 9.16
N GLN A 342 10.96 -32.02 10.38
CA GLN A 342 10.20 -32.33 11.58
C GLN A 342 9.20 -31.22 11.91
N LYS A 343 8.00 -31.61 12.37
CA LYS A 343 6.91 -30.69 12.71
C LYS A 343 6.82 -30.51 14.22
N GLY A 344 6.73 -29.27 14.67
CA GLY A 344 6.40 -28.88 16.04
C GLY A 344 5.35 -27.78 16.06
N SER A 345 4.91 -27.39 17.25
CA SER A 345 4.04 -26.21 17.42
C SER A 345 4.59 -25.29 18.50
N ILE A 346 4.36 -23.99 18.33
CA ILE A 346 4.69 -22.97 19.33
C ILE A 346 3.42 -22.25 19.75
N ILE A 347 3.25 -22.10 21.06
CA ILE A 347 2.19 -21.27 21.63
C ILE A 347 2.84 -19.99 22.14
N PHE A 348 2.36 -18.84 21.72
CA PHE A 348 2.89 -17.54 22.15
C PHE A 348 1.80 -16.50 22.41
N GLY A 349 2.13 -15.51 23.25
CA GLY A 349 1.25 -14.39 23.61
C GLY A 349 2.03 -13.07 23.76
N ILE A 350 1.30 -11.96 23.89
CA ILE A 350 1.87 -10.60 23.93
C ILE A 350 2.11 -10.15 25.36
N LYS A 351 3.23 -9.49 25.64
CA LYS A 351 3.56 -8.92 26.96
C LYS A 351 3.12 -7.47 27.12
N ARG A 352 3.16 -6.71 26.02
CA ARG A 352 2.93 -5.26 26.01
C ARG A 352 2.48 -4.78 24.63
N GLY A 353 1.47 -3.92 24.60
CA GLY A 353 0.91 -3.28 23.40
C GLY A 353 0.56 -1.81 23.64
N LYS A 354 0.30 -1.05 22.57
CA LYS A 354 -0.10 0.36 22.63
C LYS A 354 -1.24 0.65 21.66
N LEU A 355 -2.33 1.23 22.13
CA LEU A 355 -3.33 1.87 21.28
C LEU A 355 -2.96 3.34 21.15
N ARG A 356 -2.89 3.90 19.94
CA ARG A 356 -2.58 5.31 19.67
C ARG A 356 -3.62 5.87 18.69
N PHE A 357 -4.24 6.99 19.03
CA PHE A 357 -5.04 7.73 18.06
C PHE A 357 -4.20 8.83 17.40
N ASN A 358 -4.59 9.22 16.19
CA ASN A 358 -4.11 10.37 15.46
C ASN A 358 -5.34 11.17 15.01
N LEU A 359 -5.65 12.20 15.78
CA LEU A 359 -6.84 13.03 15.61
C LEU A 359 -6.51 14.13 14.59
N GLN A 360 -7.25 14.22 13.48
CA GLN A 360 -6.98 15.25 12.46
C GLN A 360 -7.71 16.58 12.73
N ASN A 361 -8.93 16.53 13.27
CA ASN A 361 -9.81 17.69 13.42
C ASN A 361 -10.41 17.81 14.83
N GLY A 362 -9.69 17.36 15.86
CA GLY A 362 -10.12 17.45 17.25
C GLY A 362 -8.99 17.06 18.21
N VAL A 363 -9.18 17.30 19.50
CA VAL A 363 -8.20 16.97 20.54
C VAL A 363 -8.84 16.16 21.66
N MET A 364 -8.09 15.24 22.25
CA MET A 364 -8.47 14.55 23.49
C MET A 364 -7.45 14.90 24.58
N PRO A 365 -7.66 16.01 25.32
CA PRO A 365 -6.79 16.41 26.42
C PRO A 365 -6.64 15.30 27.47
N ILE A 366 -5.54 15.32 28.22
CA ILE A 366 -5.28 14.27 29.22
C ILE A 366 -6.38 14.18 30.30
N SER A 367 -7.04 15.31 30.60
CA SER A 367 -8.18 15.39 31.53
C SER A 367 -9.43 14.64 31.05
N GLU A 368 -9.56 14.44 29.74
CA GLU A 368 -10.70 13.73 29.14
C GLU A 368 -10.44 12.23 28.95
N ARG A 369 -9.22 11.77 29.26
CA ARG A 369 -8.82 10.36 29.09
C ARG A 369 -9.10 9.58 30.35
N LYS A 370 -9.80 8.48 30.22
CA LYS A 370 -10.00 7.55 31.32
C LYS A 370 -8.81 6.60 31.46
N PHE A 371 -8.42 6.41 32.71
CA PHE A 371 -7.50 5.37 33.13
C PHE A 371 -8.28 4.10 33.38
N ILE A 372 -7.94 3.00 32.69
CA ILE A 372 -8.62 1.73 32.87
C ILE A 372 -7.72 0.81 33.69
N LYS A 373 -8.18 0.42 34.87
CA LYS A 373 -7.50 -0.56 35.70
C LYS A 373 -8.34 -1.81 35.77
N THR A 374 -7.89 -2.88 35.16
CA THR A 374 -8.56 -4.17 35.33
C THR A 374 -8.07 -4.80 36.64
N GLN A 375 -8.98 -5.14 37.55
CA GLN A 375 -8.63 -5.86 38.78
C GLN A 375 -8.58 -7.39 38.57
N LYS A 376 -9.17 -7.89 37.46
CA LYS A 376 -9.33 -9.32 37.16
C LYS A 376 -8.41 -9.90 36.08
N GLU A 377 -7.86 -9.06 35.19
CA GLU A 377 -7.31 -9.53 33.90
C GLU A 377 -5.81 -9.21 33.71
N ASP A 378 -5.09 -8.87 34.78
CA ASP A 378 -3.61 -8.76 34.82
C ASP A 378 -2.95 -7.75 33.85
N TRP A 379 -3.67 -6.72 33.44
CA TRP A 379 -3.17 -5.66 32.54
C TRP A 379 -3.51 -4.26 33.06
N ILE A 380 -2.49 -3.41 33.04
CA ILE A 380 -2.56 -2.01 33.47
C ILE A 380 -2.63 -1.12 32.23
N ILE A 381 -3.57 -0.17 32.19
CA ILE A 381 -3.76 0.75 31.06
C ILE A 381 -3.45 2.19 31.48
N ASN A 382 -2.28 2.69 31.10
CA ASN A 382 -1.87 4.08 31.32
C ASN A 382 -2.19 4.94 30.09
N SER A 383 -2.69 6.18 30.28
CA SER A 383 -2.85 7.15 29.19
C SER A 383 -1.63 8.07 29.08
N THR A 384 -1.09 8.23 27.87
CA THR A 384 0.10 9.04 27.53
C THR A 384 -0.10 9.73 26.16
N GLY A 385 0.86 10.53 25.70
CA GLY A 385 0.82 11.19 24.37
C GLY A 385 0.18 12.58 24.37
N SER A 386 0.28 13.32 23.25
CA SER A 386 -0.27 14.68 23.11
C SER A 386 -1.80 14.67 22.95
N PRO A 387 -2.51 15.79 23.13
CA PRO A 387 -3.96 15.89 22.90
C PRO A 387 -4.41 15.39 21.52
N GLU A 388 -3.61 15.61 20.48
CA GLU A 388 -3.84 15.20 19.08
C GLU A 388 -3.45 13.74 18.83
N THR A 389 -2.66 13.15 19.72
CA THR A 389 -2.16 11.78 19.59
C THR A 389 -2.24 10.97 20.90
N PRO A 390 -3.45 10.81 21.48
CA PRO A 390 -3.62 10.12 22.75
C PRO A 390 -3.23 8.63 22.60
N CYS A 391 -2.65 8.06 23.64
CA CYS A 391 -2.14 6.69 23.61
C CYS A 391 -2.41 5.95 24.92
N TRP A 392 -2.91 4.71 24.82
CA TRP A 392 -3.10 3.78 25.93
C TRP A 392 -2.10 2.65 25.82
N GLU A 393 -1.37 2.41 26.90
CA GLU A 393 -0.37 1.35 26.96
C GLU A 393 -0.86 0.18 27.81
N PHE A 394 -0.84 -1.02 27.24
CA PHE A 394 -1.25 -2.26 27.88
C PHE A 394 -0.01 -3.06 28.29
N LYS A 395 0.08 -3.49 29.54
CA LYS A 395 1.22 -4.25 30.06
C LYS A 395 0.78 -5.35 31.02
N ALA A 396 1.29 -6.56 30.80
CA ALA A 396 1.04 -7.71 31.67
C ALA A 396 1.67 -7.51 33.07
N ASN A 397 0.95 -7.89 34.12
CA ASN A 397 1.42 -7.87 35.50
C ASN A 397 2.22 -9.15 35.82
N GLN A 398 3.53 -8.99 36.02
CA GLN A 398 4.47 -10.10 36.24
C GLN A 398 4.18 -10.94 37.50
N GLU A 399 3.39 -10.42 38.45
CA GLU A 399 3.01 -11.16 39.66
C GLU A 399 2.01 -12.30 39.38
N ASN A 400 1.16 -12.15 38.35
CA ASN A 400 0.07 -13.10 38.05
C ASN A 400 0.19 -13.75 36.65
N SER A 401 0.63 -13.00 35.63
CA SER A 401 0.76 -13.52 34.26
C SER A 401 1.96 -12.92 33.50
N LYS A 402 2.56 -13.71 32.62
CA LYS A 402 3.68 -13.28 31.74
C LYS A 402 3.21 -12.74 30.39
N VAL A 403 1.93 -12.88 30.06
CA VAL A 403 1.29 -12.39 28.83
C VAL A 403 -0.03 -11.71 29.15
N LEU A 404 -0.48 -10.84 28.25
CA LEU A 404 -1.81 -10.28 28.23
C LEU A 404 -2.77 -11.42 27.87
N ASN A 405 -3.80 -11.63 28.69
CA ASN A 405 -4.88 -12.57 28.47
C ASN A 405 -6.16 -11.96 29.04
N GLY A 406 -7.30 -12.28 28.47
CA GLY A 406 -8.60 -11.80 28.95
C GLY A 406 -9.30 -10.86 27.99
N THR A 407 -10.48 -10.39 28.39
CA THR A 407 -11.33 -9.54 27.57
C THR A 407 -11.88 -8.36 28.36
N LEU A 408 -11.83 -7.19 27.74
CA LEU A 408 -12.48 -5.95 28.16
C LEU A 408 -13.57 -5.63 27.15
N LYS A 409 -14.76 -5.28 27.61
CA LYS A 409 -15.87 -4.90 26.73
C LYS A 409 -16.43 -3.56 27.17
N ASP A 410 -16.78 -2.74 26.18
CA ASP A 410 -17.57 -1.52 26.34
C ASP A 410 -16.99 -0.48 27.30
N GLU A 411 -15.66 -0.37 27.37
CA GLU A 411 -15.00 0.59 28.26
C GLU A 411 -14.78 1.96 27.59
N ILE A 412 -15.21 3.02 28.26
CA ILE A 412 -15.04 4.39 27.76
C ILE A 412 -13.57 4.81 27.90
N LEU A 413 -12.93 5.13 26.78
CA LEU A 413 -11.54 5.62 26.76
C LEU A 413 -11.43 7.12 27.04
N GLY A 414 -12.43 7.90 26.63
CA GLY A 414 -12.42 9.34 26.82
C GLY A 414 -13.20 10.07 25.75
N TYR A 415 -13.09 11.40 25.77
CA TYR A 415 -13.89 12.30 24.94
C TYR A 415 -13.02 13.21 24.08
N ILE A 416 -13.34 13.28 22.78
CA ILE A 416 -12.75 14.22 21.84
C ILE A 416 -13.49 15.56 21.96
N LYS A 417 -12.73 16.66 22.04
CA LYS A 417 -13.19 18.05 22.14
C LYS A 417 -12.64 18.90 20.99
N ASN A 418 -13.15 20.14 20.88
CA ASN A 418 -12.74 21.16 19.90
C ASN A 418 -12.77 20.66 18.46
N ILE A 419 -13.86 20.00 18.11
CA ILE A 419 -14.00 19.35 16.81
C ILE A 419 -14.38 20.44 15.77
N SER A 420 -13.60 20.58 14.69
CA SER A 420 -13.81 21.58 13.62
C SER A 420 -14.34 21.00 12.28
N GLY A 421 -15.53 21.43 11.84
CA GLY A 421 -16.13 21.08 10.53
C GLY A 421 -17.32 20.09 10.59
N ASP A 422 -17.79 19.64 9.42
CA ASP A 422 -18.93 18.69 9.32
C ASP A 422 -18.48 17.22 9.13
N ARG A 423 -17.17 17.00 8.93
CA ARG A 423 -16.56 15.67 8.76
C ARG A 423 -15.32 15.52 9.62
N TYR A 424 -15.24 14.42 10.34
CA TYR A 424 -14.18 14.14 11.31
C TYR A 424 -13.52 12.80 11.05
N ALA A 425 -12.39 12.79 10.34
CA ALA A 425 -11.59 11.59 10.21
C ALA A 425 -10.78 11.35 11.50
N LEU A 426 -10.91 10.15 12.09
CA LEU A 426 -10.18 9.73 13.28
C LEU A 426 -9.35 8.48 12.98
N CYS A 427 -8.05 8.64 12.77
CA CYS A 427 -7.19 7.48 12.58
C CYS A 427 -6.81 6.86 13.94
N ALA A 428 -7.12 5.58 14.17
CA ALA A 428 -6.86 4.87 15.42
C ALA A 428 -5.94 3.66 15.20
N THR A 429 -4.67 3.78 15.56
CA THR A 429 -3.63 2.77 15.33
C THR A 429 -3.36 1.94 16.59
N PHE A 430 -3.46 0.60 16.53
CA PHE A 430 -3.02 -0.27 17.63
C PHE A 430 -1.63 -0.84 17.34
N GLU A 431 -0.61 -0.22 17.92
CA GLU A 431 0.79 -0.59 17.78
C GLU A 431 1.23 -1.62 18.83
N ILE A 432 1.57 -2.83 18.40
CA ILE A 432 2.39 -3.75 19.20
C ILE A 432 3.84 -3.58 18.76
N LYS A 433 4.83 -3.73 19.64
CA LYS A 433 6.24 -3.81 19.21
C LYS A 433 6.61 -5.28 19.12
N ILE A 434 7.13 -5.73 17.99
CA ILE A 434 7.49 -7.14 17.81
C ILE A 434 8.98 -7.28 18.03
N ASN A 435 9.34 -7.59 19.27
CA ASN A 435 10.64 -8.13 19.61
C ASN A 435 10.52 -8.97 20.89
N LYS A 436 11.59 -9.69 21.24
CA LYS A 436 11.64 -10.62 22.39
C LYS A 436 11.18 -10.03 23.74
N ASN A 437 11.21 -8.70 23.88
CA ASN A 437 10.79 -8.02 25.11
C ASN A 437 9.27 -7.84 25.20
N TYR A 438 8.53 -8.04 24.09
CA TYR A 438 7.10 -7.77 23.97
C TYR A 438 6.27 -9.02 23.62
N ILE A 439 6.91 -10.16 23.35
CA ILE A 439 6.27 -11.45 23.08
C ILE A 439 6.85 -12.51 24.01
N GLN A 440 6.02 -13.43 24.48
CA GLN A 440 6.43 -14.60 25.27
C GLN A 440 6.10 -15.87 24.51
N ILE A 441 7.07 -16.77 24.39
CA ILE A 441 6.79 -18.17 24.02
C ILE A 441 6.35 -18.88 25.30
N ILE A 442 5.15 -19.43 25.26
CA ILE A 442 4.47 -20.06 26.39
C ILE A 442 4.81 -21.54 26.40
N LYS A 443 4.71 -22.19 25.24
CA LYS A 443 5.02 -23.62 25.07
C LYS A 443 5.63 -23.89 23.70
N ILE A 444 6.50 -24.91 23.64
CA ILE A 444 6.95 -25.54 22.40
C ILE A 444 6.57 -27.01 22.53
N THR A 445 5.84 -27.55 21.56
CA THR A 445 5.52 -28.99 21.49
C THR A 445 6.23 -29.62 20.30
N ASP A 446 6.86 -30.77 20.52
CA ASP A 446 7.27 -31.68 19.47
C ASP A 446 6.14 -32.71 19.25
N LYS A 447 5.78 -33.00 18.00
CA LYS A 447 4.86 -34.12 17.73
C LYS A 447 5.58 -35.48 17.76
N GLU A 448 6.90 -35.50 17.68
CA GLU A 448 7.72 -36.67 17.93
C GLU A 448 8.91 -36.25 18.77
N GLY A 449 8.98 -36.77 20.00
CA GLY A 449 9.98 -36.43 21.02
C GLY A 449 11.38 -36.27 20.45
N VAL A 450 11.99 -35.10 20.67
CA VAL A 450 13.37 -34.82 20.26
C VAL A 450 14.33 -35.79 20.98
N ARG A 451 14.82 -36.81 20.28
CA ARG A 451 16.03 -37.55 20.68
C ARG A 451 17.23 -37.05 19.88
N ASP A 452 18.19 -36.44 20.59
CA ASP A 452 19.52 -36.16 20.07
C ASP A 452 20.27 -37.49 19.87
N ALA A 453 20.68 -37.79 18.64
CA ALA A 453 21.41 -39.00 18.25
C ALA A 453 22.79 -39.15 18.90
N ARG A 454 23.24 -38.21 19.73
CA ARG A 454 24.55 -38.25 20.40
C ARG A 454 24.49 -38.26 21.94
N THR A 455 23.33 -38.46 22.55
CA THR A 455 23.21 -38.50 24.02
C THR A 455 22.92 -39.92 24.52
N PRO A 456 23.74 -40.51 25.41
CA PRO A 456 23.47 -41.84 25.94
C PRO A 456 22.16 -41.87 26.75
N SER A 457 21.44 -42.97 26.59
CA SER A 457 20.14 -43.28 27.19
C SER A 457 20.18 -43.30 28.72
N ARG A 458 20.18 -42.15 29.39
CA ARG A 458 19.79 -41.97 30.82
C ARG A 458 19.93 -40.50 31.26
N VAL A 459 19.09 -39.60 30.74
CA VAL A 459 18.83 -38.31 31.41
C VAL A 459 17.35 -37.94 31.25
N LYS A 460 16.71 -37.60 32.37
CA LYS A 460 15.28 -37.29 32.51
C LYS A 460 14.86 -36.10 31.63
N GLU A 461 13.63 -36.21 31.10
CA GLU A 461 12.87 -35.17 30.38
C GLU A 461 12.94 -33.81 31.08
N THR A 462 13.76 -32.90 30.55
CA THR A 462 13.50 -31.46 30.68
C THR A 462 13.87 -30.77 29.37
N ASN A 463 12.84 -30.27 28.69
CA ASN A 463 12.90 -29.48 27.47
C ASN A 463 13.84 -28.27 27.62
N ARG A 464 15.08 -28.40 27.14
CA ARG A 464 15.94 -27.24 26.86
C ARG A 464 16.41 -27.29 25.41
N VAL A 465 15.51 -26.95 24.50
CA VAL A 465 15.92 -26.32 23.24
C VAL A 465 16.67 -25.05 23.64
N LYS A 466 17.99 -25.02 23.41
CA LYS A 466 18.87 -23.91 23.82
C LYS A 466 18.26 -22.57 23.38
N GLU A 467 18.20 -21.61 24.29
CA GLU A 467 17.64 -20.26 24.10
C GLU A 467 18.09 -19.61 22.78
N THR A 468 19.30 -19.90 22.32
CA THR A 468 19.85 -19.46 21.04
C THR A 468 19.06 -19.94 19.82
N LYS A 469 18.57 -21.19 19.80
CA LYS A 469 17.74 -21.73 18.70
C LYS A 469 16.35 -21.08 18.69
N ILE A 470 15.77 -20.86 19.87
CA ILE A 470 14.49 -20.15 20.03
C ILE A 470 14.61 -18.69 19.57
N MET A 471 15.71 -18.01 19.91
CA MET A 471 15.97 -16.64 19.48
C MET A 471 16.25 -16.54 17.98
N ALA A 472 16.91 -17.52 17.39
CA ALA A 472 17.09 -17.60 15.93
C ALA A 472 15.75 -17.82 15.22
N PHE A 473 14.91 -18.73 15.71
CA PHE A 473 13.56 -18.93 15.20
C PHE A 473 12.71 -17.66 15.34
N PHE A 474 12.76 -17.01 16.51
CA PHE A 474 12.08 -15.75 16.74
C PHE A 474 12.51 -14.70 15.72
N ARG A 475 13.81 -14.49 15.53
CA ARG A 475 14.34 -13.45 14.64
C ARG A 475 14.11 -13.75 13.16
N ASN A 476 14.26 -15.01 12.76
CA ASN A 476 14.31 -15.38 11.34
C ASN A 476 12.95 -15.82 10.80
N VAL A 477 12.01 -16.24 11.68
CA VAL A 477 10.73 -16.83 11.27
C VAL A 477 9.54 -16.10 11.87
N LEU A 478 9.53 -15.90 13.19
CA LEU A 478 8.36 -15.30 13.85
C LEU A 478 8.32 -13.77 13.67
N GLU A 479 9.46 -13.09 13.83
CA GLU A 479 9.59 -11.65 13.74
C GLU A 479 9.24 -11.11 12.34
N PRO A 480 9.68 -11.71 11.21
CA PRO A 480 9.20 -11.31 9.89
C PRO A 480 7.70 -11.52 9.71
N LYS A 481 7.17 -12.70 10.10
CA LYS A 481 5.74 -13.02 9.98
C LYS A 481 4.83 -12.09 10.79
N LEU A 482 5.30 -11.64 11.94
CA LEU A 482 4.60 -10.69 12.78
C LEU A 482 4.87 -9.24 12.33
N LYS A 483 6.05 -8.89 11.79
CA LYS A 483 6.35 -7.52 11.33
C LYS A 483 5.39 -7.05 10.23
N ASP A 484 4.88 -7.99 9.45
CA ASP A 484 3.81 -7.76 8.47
C ASP A 484 2.42 -7.47 9.11
N TYR A 485 2.28 -7.53 10.45
CA TYR A 485 0.99 -7.57 11.18
C TYR A 485 0.69 -6.34 12.06
N LEU A 486 1.58 -5.35 12.21
CA LEU A 486 1.38 -4.29 13.22
C LEU A 486 0.30 -3.26 12.83
N SER A 487 -0.84 -3.42 13.49
CA SER A 487 -2.19 -2.99 13.14
C SER A 487 -2.39 -1.46 13.09
N LYS A 488 -2.52 -0.90 11.88
CA LYS A 488 -3.07 0.45 11.70
C LYS A 488 -4.54 0.35 11.33
N VAL A 489 -5.42 0.93 12.14
CA VAL A 489 -6.84 1.07 11.81
C VAL A 489 -7.17 2.54 11.59
N GLU A 490 -7.98 2.80 10.58
CA GLU A 490 -8.52 4.11 10.30
C GLU A 490 -10.02 4.03 10.48
N LEU A 491 -10.55 4.98 11.25
CA LEU A 491 -11.97 5.17 11.50
C LEU A 491 -12.33 6.57 10.98
N ILE A 492 -13.48 6.72 10.36
CA ILE A 492 -13.93 8.01 9.86
C ILE A 492 -15.31 8.23 10.45
N TYR A 493 -15.49 9.35 11.13
CA TYR A 493 -16.74 9.76 11.74
C TYR A 493 -17.29 10.98 10.98
N GLU A 494 -18.51 10.89 10.46
CA GLU A 494 -19.17 12.04 9.80
C GLU A 494 -20.29 12.59 10.69
N LYS A 495 -20.36 13.93 10.82
CA LYS A 495 -21.44 14.57 11.57
C LYS A 495 -22.74 14.38 10.78
N PRO A 496 -23.84 13.88 11.39
CA PRO A 496 -25.14 13.88 10.74
C PRO A 496 -25.47 15.33 10.36
N SER A 497 -25.93 15.52 9.13
CA SER A 497 -26.46 16.80 8.68
C SER A 497 -27.65 17.15 9.58
N ASN A 498 -27.63 18.30 10.26
CA ASN A 498 -28.81 18.78 10.97
C ASN A 498 -29.95 18.91 9.95
N SER A 499 -30.97 18.07 10.08
CA SER A 499 -32.19 18.07 9.29
C SER A 499 -33.11 19.22 9.68
#